data_AF-A0AAD3MKH7-F1
#
_entry.id   AF-A0AAD3MKH7-F1
#
_cell.length_a   1.000
_cell.length_b   1.000
_cell.length_c   1.000
_cell.angle_alpha   90.00
_cell.angle_beta   90.00
_cell.angle_gamma   90.00
#
_symmetry.space_group_name_H-M   'P 1'
#
loop_
_entity.id
_entity.type
_entity.pdbx_description
1 polymer ?
#
loop_
_entity_poly.entity_id
_entity_poly.type
_entity_poly.pdbx_seq_one_letter_code
_entity_poly.pdbx_strand_id
1 'polypeptide(L)'
;PMKPLKAAATTSQPVLTVAQIETIFFKVPELYEIHKEFYDGLLPRVQQWSHHQRVGDLFQKLNRQLLKDSFMVELVEGARKLRHVFLFTDLLLCAKLKKQIGGKNQQYDSKWYIPLTELTFQGPEETEPLTIPQVPDEELDAMKVKISHLRSEIQREKRANKGSKVIDRLRKKLSEQESLLLLTSPSMPLRVYNKNGKSYSFLISSDYERAEWKEIIKEQQKKCFKTSSLTSMELQMLTNSCVKLQTVHHIPLSINKEEDESSGLCGFLNVIVHSASGLKQSLNLYCTLEVDSFGFFSNKAKTRVYRYTTEPKWNEEFEIELEGSQTLRLLCYEKCYNKTKQNKEDGESTDRIMGKGQIP
;
A
#
# COMPACT_ATOMS: atom_id res chain seq x y z
N PRO A 1 -6.36 -3.97 35.24
CA PRO A 1 -7.73 -3.49 35.59
C PRO A 1 -8.90 -4.24 34.93
N MET A 2 -8.79 -4.72 33.68
CA MET A 2 -9.97 -5.26 32.93
C MET A 2 -10.37 -6.72 33.21
N LYS A 3 -9.53 -7.51 33.89
CA LYS A 3 -9.80 -8.95 34.14
C LYS A 3 -11.12 -9.22 34.89
N PRO A 4 -11.48 -8.48 35.96
CA PRO A 4 -12.73 -8.71 36.68
C PRO A 4 -13.97 -8.41 35.83
N LEU A 5 -13.95 -7.35 35.03
CA LEU A 5 -15.05 -6.97 34.13
C LEU A 5 -15.27 -8.02 33.04
N LYS A 6 -14.18 -8.53 32.43
CA LYS A 6 -14.27 -9.59 31.43
C LYS A 6 -14.75 -10.92 32.02
N ALA A 7 -14.41 -11.23 33.27
CA ALA A 7 -14.92 -12.40 33.97
C ALA A 7 -16.40 -12.27 34.35
N ALA A 8 -16.86 -11.07 34.72
CA ALA A 8 -18.27 -10.80 34.99
C ALA A 8 -19.13 -10.89 33.71
N ALA A 9 -18.55 -10.57 32.54
CA ALA A 9 -19.23 -10.63 31.25
C ALA A 9 -19.55 -12.06 30.77
N THR A 10 -18.99 -13.10 31.41
CA THR A 10 -19.28 -14.51 31.11
C THR A 10 -20.31 -15.14 32.04
N THR A 11 -20.91 -14.36 32.94
CA THR A 11 -21.94 -14.83 33.87
C THR A 11 -23.32 -14.91 33.20
N SER A 12 -24.29 -15.58 33.84
CA SER A 12 -25.66 -15.74 33.31
C SER A 12 -26.45 -14.42 33.22
N GLN A 13 -26.04 -13.39 33.96
CA GLN A 13 -26.61 -12.05 33.90
C GLN A 13 -25.50 -10.99 33.87
N PRO A 14 -24.86 -10.79 32.71
CA PRO A 14 -23.77 -9.82 32.60
C PRO A 14 -24.33 -8.39 32.56
N VAL A 15 -23.81 -7.51 33.42
CA VAL A 15 -24.14 -6.06 33.41
C VAL A 15 -23.59 -5.38 32.15
N LEU A 16 -22.44 -5.85 31.65
CA LEU A 16 -21.83 -5.42 30.39
C LEU A 16 -21.38 -6.66 29.61
N THR A 17 -21.68 -6.67 28.31
CA THR A 17 -21.15 -7.68 27.38
C THR A 17 -19.67 -7.45 27.11
N VAL A 18 -18.96 -8.49 26.66
CA VAL A 18 -17.54 -8.37 26.26
C VAL A 18 -17.36 -7.28 25.19
N ALA A 19 -18.27 -7.20 24.22
CA ALA A 19 -18.26 -6.17 23.19
C ALA A 19 -18.42 -4.76 23.78
N GLN A 20 -19.35 -4.56 24.73
CA GLN A 20 -19.52 -3.27 25.41
C GLN A 20 -18.28 -2.89 26.23
N ILE A 21 -17.64 -3.84 26.91
CA ILE A 21 -16.39 -3.59 27.64
C ILE A 21 -15.28 -3.19 26.66
N GLU A 22 -15.17 -3.89 25.52
CA GLU A 22 -14.18 -3.56 24.49
C GLU A 22 -14.43 -2.21 23.83
N THR A 23 -15.67 -1.77 23.73
CA THR A 23 -16.06 -0.44 23.25
C THR A 23 -15.82 0.65 24.30
N ILE A 24 -16.26 0.46 25.55
CA ILE A 24 -16.14 1.46 26.63
C ILE A 24 -14.67 1.71 26.98
N PHE A 25 -13.88 0.64 27.09
CA PHE A 25 -12.46 0.72 27.42
C PHE A 25 -11.56 0.66 26.17
N PHE A 26 -12.13 0.93 25.00
CA PHE A 26 -11.42 0.94 23.75
C PHE A 26 -10.23 1.91 23.83
N LYS A 27 -9.02 1.38 23.63
CA LYS A 27 -7.75 2.13 23.66
C LYS A 27 -7.36 2.74 25.02
N VAL A 28 -8.09 2.49 26.12
CA VAL A 28 -7.74 3.07 27.43
C VAL A 28 -6.36 2.63 27.92
N PRO A 29 -5.98 1.33 27.88
CA PRO A 29 -4.64 0.90 28.26
C PRO A 29 -3.55 1.52 27.36
N GLU A 30 -3.79 1.57 26.05
CA GLU A 30 -2.86 2.14 25.09
C GLU A 30 -2.68 3.65 25.29
N LEU A 31 -3.78 4.39 25.51
CA LEU A 31 -3.76 5.81 25.84
C LEU A 31 -3.04 6.07 27.17
N TYR A 32 -3.26 5.23 28.18
CA TYR A 32 -2.56 5.34 29.45
C TYR A 32 -1.06 5.18 29.28
N GLU A 33 -0.59 4.14 28.59
CA GLU A 33 0.85 3.94 28.36
C GLU A 33 1.44 5.09 27.54
N ILE A 34 0.75 5.54 26.48
CA ILE A 34 1.17 6.68 25.66
C ILE A 34 1.29 7.97 26.50
N HIS A 35 0.30 8.27 27.34
CA HIS A 35 0.30 9.43 28.21
C HIS A 35 1.33 9.32 29.33
N LYS A 36 1.52 8.12 29.88
CA LYS A 36 2.51 7.85 30.92
C LYS A 36 3.91 8.01 30.37
N GLU A 37 4.23 7.48 29.20
CA GLU A 37 5.54 7.69 28.54
C GLU A 37 5.79 9.19 28.27
N PHE A 38 4.76 9.90 27.79
CA PHE A 38 4.86 11.34 27.60
C PHE A 38 5.12 12.07 28.93
N TYR A 39 4.39 11.72 29.99
CA TYR A 39 4.55 12.28 31.33
C TYR A 39 5.94 11.97 31.91
N ASP A 40 6.38 10.71 31.87
CA ASP A 40 7.67 10.25 32.39
C ASP A 40 8.83 10.92 31.62
N GLY A 41 8.65 11.21 30.32
CA GLY A 41 9.61 11.97 29.52
C GLY A 41 9.58 13.49 29.79
N LEU A 42 8.41 14.05 30.08
CA LEU A 42 8.20 15.48 30.31
C LEU A 42 8.61 15.90 31.73
N LEU A 43 8.23 15.13 32.75
CA LEU A 43 8.42 15.42 34.17
C LEU A 43 9.86 15.82 34.52
N PRO A 44 10.92 15.05 34.18
CA PRO A 44 12.29 15.43 34.54
C PRO A 44 12.76 16.71 33.82
N ARG A 45 12.25 16.98 32.61
CA ARG A 45 12.59 18.20 31.85
C ARG A 45 11.94 19.43 32.46
N VAL A 46 10.70 19.31 32.92
CA VAL A 46 9.99 20.41 33.59
C VAL A 46 10.58 20.68 34.98
N GLN A 47 10.98 19.63 35.72
CA GLN A 47 11.58 19.77 37.05
C GLN A 47 12.93 20.49 37.04
N GLN A 48 13.69 20.40 35.93
CA GLN A 48 15.00 21.05 35.78
C GLN A 48 15.04 21.90 34.51
N TRP A 49 14.09 22.81 34.37
CA TRP A 49 13.94 23.61 33.15
C TRP A 49 15.17 24.49 32.85
N SER A 50 15.63 24.50 31.61
CA SER A 50 16.67 25.44 31.13
C SER A 50 16.43 25.87 29.68
N HIS A 51 17.03 26.98 29.26
CA HIS A 51 16.93 27.50 27.89
C HIS A 51 17.46 26.55 26.80
N HIS A 52 18.21 25.51 27.17
CA HIS A 52 18.73 24.51 26.23
C HIS A 52 17.80 23.30 26.06
N GLN A 53 16.82 23.13 26.94
CA GLN A 53 15.88 22.02 26.86
C GLN A 53 14.78 22.27 25.83
N ARG A 54 14.29 21.20 25.23
CA ARG A 54 13.16 21.18 24.31
C ARG A 54 12.24 20.03 24.72
N VAL A 55 10.94 20.19 24.49
CA VAL A 55 9.93 19.14 24.78
C VAL A 55 9.20 18.67 23.54
N GLY A 56 9.39 19.34 22.39
CA GLY A 56 8.68 19.05 21.15
C GLY A 56 8.87 17.62 20.63
N ASP A 57 10.02 17.01 20.90
CA ASP A 57 10.31 15.60 20.58
C ASP A 57 9.41 14.61 21.34
N LEU A 58 8.94 14.96 22.55
CA LEU A 58 7.99 14.14 23.30
C LEU A 58 6.62 14.10 22.62
N PHE A 59 6.23 15.20 21.98
CA PHE A 59 4.98 15.30 21.24
C PHE A 59 5.05 14.64 19.85
N GLN A 60 6.24 14.51 19.26
CA GLN A 60 6.40 13.86 17.94
C GLN A 60 5.92 12.40 17.96
N LYS A 61 6.19 11.67 19.06
CA LYS A 61 5.70 10.29 19.22
C LYS A 61 4.17 10.20 19.35
N LEU A 62 3.56 11.20 19.99
CA LEU A 62 2.09 11.30 20.13
C LEU A 62 1.39 11.62 18.81
N ASN A 63 2.08 12.28 17.89
CA ASN A 63 1.51 12.71 16.61
C ASN A 63 1.79 11.72 15.46
N ARG A 64 2.13 10.45 15.77
CA ARG A 64 2.31 9.43 14.75
C ARG A 64 0.96 9.09 14.11
N GLN A 65 0.80 9.48 12.85
CA GLN A 65 -0.43 9.23 12.09
C GLN A 65 -0.15 8.28 10.93
N LEU A 66 -1.10 7.39 10.65
CA LEU A 66 -1.06 6.56 9.45
C LEU A 66 -1.41 7.43 8.24
N LEU A 67 -0.59 7.39 7.21
CA LEU A 67 -0.76 8.18 6.00
C LEU A 67 -1.23 7.34 4.81
N LYS A 68 -0.70 6.12 4.72
CA LYS A 68 -1.05 5.16 3.67
C LYS A 68 -0.77 3.75 4.18
N ASP A 69 -1.64 2.82 3.88
CA ASP A 69 -1.42 1.40 4.06
C ASP A 69 -1.82 0.62 2.81
N SER A 70 -1.12 -0.47 2.53
CA SER A 70 -1.44 -1.34 1.40
C SER A 70 -0.85 -2.74 1.58
N PHE A 71 -1.52 -3.73 1.00
CA PHE A 71 -0.95 -5.05 0.84
C PHE A 71 0.05 -5.05 -0.32
N MET A 72 1.28 -5.47 -0.05
CA MET A 72 2.37 -5.51 -1.03
C MET A 72 3.07 -6.86 -0.98
N VAL A 73 3.79 -7.20 -2.05
CA VAL A 73 4.60 -8.40 -2.14
C VAL A 73 6.04 -8.05 -1.80
N GLU A 74 6.56 -8.57 -0.70
CA GLU A 74 7.98 -8.49 -0.36
C GLU A 74 8.72 -9.67 -0.97
N LEU A 75 9.84 -9.42 -1.63
CA LEU A 75 10.75 -10.47 -2.11
C LEU A 75 11.77 -10.78 -1.01
N VAL A 76 11.70 -11.98 -0.45
CA VAL A 76 12.59 -12.46 0.62
C VAL A 76 13.24 -13.75 0.16
N GLU A 77 14.57 -13.75 -0.03
CA GLU A 77 15.34 -14.95 -0.42
C GLU A 77 14.75 -15.65 -1.67
N GLY A 78 14.41 -14.85 -2.70
CA GLY A 78 13.79 -15.35 -3.94
C GLY A 78 12.32 -15.76 -3.81
N ALA A 79 11.73 -15.71 -2.61
CA ALA A 79 10.33 -16.05 -2.38
C ALA A 79 9.46 -14.81 -2.19
N ARG A 80 8.30 -14.82 -2.84
CA ARG A 80 7.27 -13.79 -2.68
C ARG A 80 6.54 -13.96 -1.36
N LYS A 81 6.41 -12.89 -0.57
CA LYS A 81 5.73 -12.89 0.72
C LYS A 81 4.73 -11.74 0.78
N LEU A 82 3.46 -12.06 1.04
CA LEU A 82 2.45 -11.03 1.27
C LEU A 82 2.72 -10.30 2.60
N ARG A 83 2.70 -8.98 2.53
CA ARG A 83 2.88 -8.05 3.66
C ARG A 83 1.81 -6.98 3.63
N HIS A 84 1.46 -6.47 4.81
CA HIS A 84 0.76 -5.22 4.93
C HIS A 84 1.79 -4.16 5.33
N VAL A 85 1.97 -3.17 4.46
CA VAL A 85 2.93 -2.08 4.62
C VAL A 85 2.20 -0.84 5.07
N PHE A 86 2.68 -0.22 6.15
CA PHE A 86 2.09 0.96 6.77
C PHE A 86 3.10 2.10 6.74
N LEU A 87 2.75 3.18 6.06
CA LEU A 87 3.49 4.44 6.12
C LEU A 87 2.88 5.33 7.17
N PHE A 88 3.63 5.56 8.23
CA PHE A 88 3.34 6.57 9.22
C PHE A 88 4.07 7.88 8.88
N THR A 89 3.70 8.94 9.58
CA THR A 89 4.36 10.27 9.47
C THR A 89 5.86 10.25 9.68
N ASP A 90 6.40 9.22 10.36
CA ASP A 90 7.79 9.19 10.80
C ASP A 90 8.51 7.85 10.56
N LEU A 91 7.79 6.79 10.15
CA LEU A 91 8.38 5.49 9.84
C LEU A 91 7.59 4.71 8.79
N LEU A 92 8.27 3.76 8.14
CA LEU A 92 7.67 2.71 7.31
C LEU A 92 7.70 1.39 8.09
N LEU A 93 6.54 0.78 8.31
CA LEU A 93 6.38 -0.50 9.01
C LEU A 93 5.95 -1.58 8.01
N CYS A 94 6.66 -2.70 8.01
CA CYS A 94 6.28 -3.90 7.28
C CYS A 94 5.80 -4.98 8.26
N ALA A 95 4.58 -5.45 8.07
CA ALA A 95 3.96 -6.45 8.93
C ALA A 95 3.35 -7.61 8.16
N LYS A 96 3.22 -8.75 8.83
CA LYS A 96 2.52 -9.94 8.34
C LYS A 96 1.18 -10.07 9.07
N LEU A 97 0.08 -10.11 8.32
CA LEU A 97 -1.23 -10.46 8.88
C LEU A 97 -1.24 -11.93 9.28
N LYS A 98 -1.54 -12.23 10.55
CA LYS A 98 -1.70 -13.62 11.03
C LYS A 98 -3.07 -14.14 10.59
N LYS A 99 -3.10 -15.39 10.11
CA LYS A 99 -4.36 -16.08 9.85
C LYS A 99 -5.16 -16.18 11.15
N GLN A 100 -6.45 -15.91 11.05
CA GLN A 100 -7.37 -16.03 12.17
C GLN A 100 -7.49 -17.51 12.56
N ILE A 101 -7.08 -17.86 13.79
CA ILE A 101 -7.21 -19.23 14.32
C ILE A 101 -8.19 -19.18 15.50
N GLY A 102 -9.30 -19.91 15.39
CA GLY A 102 -10.23 -20.15 16.50
C GLY A 102 -10.94 -18.91 17.04
N GLY A 103 -11.48 -18.04 16.16
CA GLY A 103 -12.32 -16.91 16.58
C GLY A 103 -11.58 -15.74 17.25
N LYS A 104 -10.24 -15.78 17.36
CA LYS A 104 -9.44 -14.64 17.82
C LYS A 104 -9.50 -13.48 16.83
N ASN A 105 -9.35 -12.25 17.31
CA ASN A 105 -9.27 -11.06 16.44
C ASN A 105 -8.05 -11.12 15.52
N GLN A 106 -8.13 -10.44 14.37
CA GLN A 106 -6.98 -10.27 13.46
C GLN A 106 -5.79 -9.67 14.22
N GLN A 107 -4.58 -10.11 13.87
CA GLN A 107 -3.36 -9.65 14.51
C GLN A 107 -2.24 -9.52 13.47
N TYR A 108 -1.42 -8.48 13.61
CA TYR A 108 -0.19 -8.31 12.85
C TYR A 108 1.04 -8.81 13.62
N ASP A 109 2.01 -9.30 12.87
CA ASP A 109 3.37 -9.58 13.31
C ASP A 109 4.32 -8.62 12.61
N SER A 110 5.06 -7.81 13.36
CA SER A 110 6.05 -6.90 12.78
C SER A 110 7.19 -7.73 12.17
N LYS A 111 7.58 -7.40 10.94
CA LYS A 111 8.76 -8.00 10.29
C LYS A 111 9.96 -7.08 10.35
N TRP A 112 9.74 -5.80 10.11
CA TRP A 112 10.75 -4.76 10.26
C TRP A 112 10.07 -3.40 10.20
N TYR A 113 10.77 -2.37 10.67
CA TYR A 113 10.41 -0.98 10.43
C TYR A 113 11.67 -0.20 10.06
N ILE A 114 11.49 0.92 9.35
CA ILE A 114 12.56 1.86 9.01
C ILE A 114 12.06 3.26 9.37
N PRO A 115 12.71 3.98 10.29
CA PRO A 115 12.45 5.41 10.49
C PRO A 115 12.66 6.16 9.18
N LEU A 116 11.79 7.11 8.82
CA LEU A 116 11.90 7.79 7.52
C LEU A 116 13.21 8.57 7.39
N THR A 117 13.81 9.04 8.49
CA THR A 117 15.14 9.69 8.47
C THR A 117 16.27 8.73 8.09
N GLU A 118 16.04 7.42 8.20
CA GLU A 118 17.01 6.35 7.89
C GLU A 118 16.70 5.64 6.57
N LEU A 119 15.53 5.90 5.98
CA LEU A 119 15.14 5.31 4.70
C LEU A 119 15.78 6.07 3.53
N THR A 120 16.33 5.35 2.57
CA THR A 120 16.75 5.89 1.26
C THR A 120 16.30 4.98 0.14
N PHE A 121 16.13 5.55 -1.06
CA PHE A 121 15.86 4.81 -2.28
C PHE A 121 17.14 4.59 -3.11
N GLN A 122 18.25 5.22 -2.74
CA GLN A 122 19.53 5.05 -3.41
C GLN A 122 20.29 3.91 -2.72
N GLY A 123 20.54 2.85 -3.49
CA GLY A 123 21.33 1.72 -3.02
C GLY A 123 22.83 1.96 -3.09
N PRO A 124 23.64 1.04 -2.52
CA PRO A 124 25.06 0.94 -2.84
C PRO A 124 25.28 0.79 -4.36
N GLU A 125 26.37 1.35 -4.89
CA GLU A 125 26.69 1.31 -6.33
C GLU A 125 26.77 -0.12 -6.90
N GLU A 126 27.05 -1.12 -6.07
CA GLU A 126 27.18 -2.55 -6.42
C GLU A 126 25.94 -3.39 -6.06
N THR A 127 24.73 -2.82 -6.01
CA THR A 127 23.54 -3.64 -5.71
C THR A 127 23.25 -4.62 -6.85
N GLU A 128 23.30 -5.92 -6.57
CA GLU A 128 22.99 -6.96 -7.56
C GLU A 128 21.54 -6.86 -8.08
N PRO A 129 21.31 -7.19 -9.37
CA PRO A 129 19.98 -7.27 -9.93
C PRO A 129 19.10 -8.28 -9.21
N LEU A 130 17.90 -7.86 -8.81
CA LEU A 130 16.91 -8.77 -8.23
C LEU A 130 16.46 -9.82 -9.27
N THR A 131 16.66 -11.10 -8.94
CA THR A 131 16.03 -12.19 -9.68
C THR A 131 14.60 -12.35 -9.21
N ILE A 132 13.64 -11.91 -10.02
CA ILE A 132 12.21 -11.99 -9.72
C ILE A 132 11.65 -13.25 -10.36
N PRO A 133 11.07 -14.19 -9.57
CA PRO A 133 10.38 -15.35 -10.14
C PRO A 133 9.27 -14.89 -11.08
N GLN A 134 9.41 -15.23 -12.36
CA GLN A 134 8.41 -14.96 -13.38
C GLN A 134 7.24 -15.93 -13.21
N VAL A 135 6.03 -15.41 -13.36
CA VAL A 135 4.79 -16.20 -13.40
C VAL A 135 4.28 -16.08 -14.83
N PRO A 136 4.00 -17.19 -15.54
CA PRO A 136 3.52 -17.16 -16.91
C PRO A 136 2.22 -16.36 -17.03
N ASP A 137 2.07 -15.60 -18.12
CA ASP A 137 0.87 -14.78 -18.36
C ASP A 137 -0.39 -15.66 -18.44
N GLU A 138 -0.28 -16.88 -18.96
CA GLU A 138 -1.42 -17.81 -19.02
C GLU A 138 -1.93 -18.20 -17.63
N GLU A 139 -1.04 -18.30 -16.63
CA GLU A 139 -1.43 -18.58 -15.25
C GLU A 139 -2.12 -17.37 -14.61
N LEU A 140 -1.63 -16.16 -14.89
CA LEU A 140 -2.25 -14.91 -14.44
C LEU A 140 -3.65 -14.74 -15.03
N ASP A 141 -3.81 -15.04 -16.32
CA ASP A 141 -5.10 -14.96 -17.00
C ASP A 141 -6.06 -16.04 -16.51
N ALA A 142 -5.59 -17.26 -16.26
CA ALA A 142 -6.40 -18.30 -15.64
C ALA A 142 -6.91 -17.89 -14.24
N MET A 143 -6.11 -17.16 -13.45
CA MET A 143 -6.55 -16.59 -12.18
C MET A 143 -7.62 -15.51 -12.35
N LYS A 144 -7.44 -14.58 -13.31
CA LYS A 144 -8.44 -13.54 -13.63
C LYS A 144 -9.78 -14.14 -14.07
N VAL A 145 -9.75 -15.16 -14.93
CA VAL A 145 -10.95 -15.88 -15.38
C VAL A 145 -11.68 -16.51 -14.19
N LYS A 146 -10.95 -17.16 -13.27
CA LYS A 146 -11.54 -17.74 -12.04
C LYS A 146 -12.16 -16.66 -11.15
N ILE A 147 -11.50 -15.52 -10.97
CA ILE A 147 -12.02 -14.38 -10.21
C ILE A 147 -13.32 -13.86 -10.83
N SER A 148 -13.34 -13.65 -12.15
CA SER A 148 -14.52 -13.21 -12.90
C SER A 148 -15.69 -14.19 -12.76
N HIS A 149 -15.42 -15.49 -12.86
CA HIS A 149 -16.43 -16.53 -12.69
C HIS A 149 -17.02 -16.53 -11.28
N LEU A 150 -16.17 -16.48 -10.24
CA LEU A 150 -16.61 -16.45 -8.84
C LEU A 150 -17.44 -15.19 -8.53
N ARG A 151 -17.07 -14.02 -9.05
CA ARG A 151 -17.86 -12.79 -8.91
C ARG A 151 -19.24 -12.93 -9.56
N SER A 152 -19.28 -13.47 -10.78
CA SER A 152 -20.52 -13.72 -11.51
C SER A 152 -21.43 -14.74 -10.81
N GLU A 153 -20.85 -15.78 -10.21
CA GLU A 153 -21.57 -16.76 -9.40
C GLU A 153 -22.16 -16.13 -8.13
N ILE A 154 -21.37 -15.34 -7.38
CA ILE A 154 -21.86 -14.58 -6.21
C ILE A 154 -23.04 -13.69 -6.61
N GLN A 155 -22.95 -12.99 -7.74
CA GLN A 155 -24.02 -12.11 -8.20
C GLN A 155 -25.29 -12.87 -8.59
N ARG A 156 -25.15 -14.03 -9.25
CA ARG A 156 -26.28 -14.93 -9.53
C ARG A 156 -26.94 -15.45 -8.27
N GLU A 157 -26.15 -15.90 -7.30
CA GLU A 157 -26.65 -16.43 -6.03
C GLU A 157 -27.37 -15.35 -5.19
N LYS A 158 -26.87 -14.10 -5.23
CA LYS A 158 -27.56 -12.93 -4.66
C LYS A 158 -28.92 -12.71 -5.31
N ARG A 159 -29.00 -12.69 -6.65
CA ARG A 159 -30.28 -12.52 -7.39
C ARG A 159 -31.26 -13.66 -7.16
N ALA A 160 -30.75 -14.86 -6.94
CA ALA A 160 -31.56 -16.06 -6.68
C ALA A 160 -32.04 -16.17 -5.22
N ASN A 161 -31.79 -15.17 -4.36
CA ASN A 161 -32.14 -15.19 -2.93
C ASN A 161 -31.68 -16.46 -2.18
N LYS A 162 -30.57 -17.08 -2.60
CA LYS A 162 -30.05 -18.27 -1.90
C LYS A 162 -29.38 -17.88 -0.58
N GLY A 163 -29.41 -18.79 0.39
CA GLY A 163 -29.01 -18.51 1.78
C GLY A 163 -27.55 -18.05 1.93
N SER A 164 -27.32 -17.11 2.87
CA SER A 164 -26.02 -16.45 3.17
C SER A 164 -24.81 -17.39 3.19
N LYS A 165 -24.98 -18.61 3.71
CA LYS A 165 -23.89 -19.61 3.82
C LYS A 165 -23.23 -19.97 2.48
N VAL A 166 -23.97 -19.99 1.38
CA VAL A 166 -23.41 -20.29 0.05
C VAL A 166 -22.56 -19.11 -0.44
N ILE A 167 -23.10 -17.91 -0.32
CA ILE A 167 -22.41 -16.65 -0.68
C ILE A 167 -21.12 -16.49 0.13
N ASP A 168 -21.14 -16.78 1.42
CA ASP A 168 -19.97 -16.66 2.30
C ASP A 168 -18.86 -17.65 1.89
N ARG A 169 -19.21 -18.87 1.46
CA ARG A 169 -18.25 -19.83 0.90
C ARG A 169 -17.63 -19.33 -0.41
N LEU A 170 -18.43 -18.74 -1.30
CA LEU A 170 -17.94 -18.20 -2.57
C LEU A 170 -17.04 -16.98 -2.34
N ARG A 171 -17.40 -16.07 -1.43
CA ARG A 171 -16.56 -14.94 -1.01
C ARG A 171 -15.20 -15.39 -0.47
N LYS A 172 -15.16 -16.48 0.30
CA LYS A 172 -13.90 -17.05 0.78
C LYS A 172 -13.02 -17.56 -0.38
N LYS A 173 -13.60 -18.29 -1.34
CA LYS A 173 -12.88 -18.75 -2.53
C LYS A 173 -12.38 -17.58 -3.39
N LEU A 174 -13.20 -16.55 -3.55
CA LEU A 174 -12.84 -15.33 -4.27
C LEU A 174 -11.64 -14.66 -3.61
N SER A 175 -11.70 -14.43 -2.30
CA SER A 175 -10.61 -13.83 -1.53
C SER A 175 -9.30 -14.64 -1.60
N GLU A 176 -9.38 -15.98 -1.67
CA GLU A 176 -8.22 -16.85 -1.85
C GLU A 176 -7.57 -16.69 -3.24
N GLN A 177 -8.37 -16.62 -4.32
CA GLN A 177 -7.86 -16.37 -5.67
C GLN A 177 -7.30 -14.97 -5.83
N GLU A 178 -8.00 -13.98 -5.27
CA GLU A 178 -7.58 -12.58 -5.19
C GLU A 178 -6.22 -12.42 -4.50
N SER A 179 -6.06 -13.05 -3.34
CA SER A 179 -4.79 -13.09 -2.60
C SER A 179 -3.66 -13.72 -3.42
N LEU A 180 -3.95 -14.79 -4.15
CA LEU A 180 -2.97 -15.46 -5.01
C LEU A 180 -2.54 -14.58 -6.18
N LEU A 181 -3.48 -13.92 -6.85
CA LEU A 181 -3.19 -13.00 -7.94
C LEU A 181 -2.36 -11.81 -7.45
N LEU A 182 -2.66 -11.26 -6.26
CA LEU A 182 -1.85 -10.18 -5.67
C LEU A 182 -0.43 -10.66 -5.35
N LEU A 183 -0.28 -11.90 -4.89
CA LEU A 183 1.03 -12.45 -4.57
C LEU A 183 1.90 -12.66 -5.82
N THR A 184 1.29 -12.98 -6.97
CA THR A 184 1.98 -13.50 -8.16
C THR A 184 2.10 -12.51 -9.32
N SER A 185 1.19 -11.54 -9.43
CA SER A 185 1.20 -10.58 -10.54
C SER A 185 2.25 -9.47 -10.46
N PRO A 186 2.58 -8.86 -9.30
CA PRO A 186 3.48 -7.70 -9.29
C PRO A 186 4.90 -8.13 -9.65
N SER A 187 5.56 -7.39 -10.53
CA SER A 187 6.89 -7.73 -11.05
C SER A 187 7.88 -6.57 -11.05
N MET A 188 7.44 -5.36 -10.70
CA MET A 188 8.28 -4.17 -10.70
C MET A 188 8.89 -3.92 -9.32
N PRO A 189 10.22 -3.87 -9.16
CA PRO A 189 10.82 -3.67 -7.86
C PRO A 189 10.66 -2.22 -7.35
N LEU A 190 10.33 -2.09 -6.07
CA LEU A 190 10.55 -0.91 -5.24
C LEU A 190 11.53 -1.30 -4.12
N ARG A 191 12.78 -0.89 -4.28
CA ARG A 191 13.82 -1.10 -3.26
C ARG A 191 13.81 0.06 -2.26
N VAL A 192 13.87 -0.28 -0.98
CA VAL A 192 14.11 0.64 0.13
C VAL A 192 15.32 0.17 0.92
N TYR A 193 16.18 1.11 1.27
CA TYR A 193 17.40 0.85 2.01
C TYR A 193 17.33 1.56 3.35
N ASN A 194 17.78 0.87 4.39
CA ASN A 194 18.06 1.47 5.68
C ASN A 194 19.54 1.85 5.71
N LYS A 195 19.86 3.04 6.22
CA LYS A 195 21.23 3.51 6.44
C LYS A 195 22.11 2.56 7.27
N ASN A 196 21.51 1.63 8.02
CA ASN A 196 22.23 0.56 8.70
C ASN A 196 22.74 -0.57 7.79
N GLY A 197 22.55 -0.45 6.46
CA GLY A 197 23.02 -1.41 5.46
C GLY A 197 21.99 -2.47 5.05
N LYS A 198 20.83 -2.55 5.70
CA LYS A 198 19.76 -3.48 5.30
C LYS A 198 18.98 -2.94 4.11
N SER A 199 18.60 -3.81 3.18
CA SER A 199 17.74 -3.49 2.04
C SER A 199 16.51 -4.38 2.02
N TYR A 200 15.41 -3.83 1.53
CA TYR A 200 14.14 -4.54 1.37
C TYR A 200 13.55 -4.22 0.01
N SER A 201 12.99 -5.24 -0.63
CA SER A 201 12.46 -5.14 -1.99
C SER A 201 11.00 -5.52 -2.01
N PHE A 202 10.14 -4.58 -2.38
CA PHE A 202 8.75 -4.86 -2.70
C PHE A 202 8.56 -5.01 -4.20
N LEU A 203 7.58 -5.81 -4.62
CA LEU A 203 7.09 -5.88 -5.98
C LEU A 203 5.79 -5.09 -6.06
N ILE A 204 5.71 -4.20 -7.04
CA ILE A 204 4.59 -3.30 -7.33
C ILE A 204 4.09 -3.58 -8.75
N SER A 205 2.83 -3.26 -9.01
CA SER A 205 2.14 -3.54 -10.27
C SER A 205 2.33 -2.44 -11.33
N SER A 206 2.62 -1.19 -10.92
CA SER A 206 2.75 -0.05 -11.84
C SER A 206 3.80 0.98 -11.41
N ASP A 207 4.30 1.71 -12.39
CA ASP A 207 5.11 2.92 -12.19
C ASP A 207 4.35 4.00 -11.41
N TYR A 208 3.04 4.09 -11.64
CA TYR A 208 2.15 5.02 -10.95
C TYR A 208 2.22 4.83 -9.44
N GLU A 209 1.98 3.60 -8.96
CA GLU A 209 2.02 3.26 -7.54
C GLU A 209 3.42 3.44 -6.96
N ARG A 210 4.45 3.04 -7.70
CA ARG A 210 5.84 3.22 -7.28
C ARG A 210 6.16 4.71 -7.06
N ALA A 211 5.70 5.58 -7.96
CA ALA A 211 5.87 7.02 -7.85
C ALA A 211 5.09 7.59 -6.66
N GLU A 212 3.83 7.20 -6.45
CA GLU A 212 3.04 7.62 -5.29
C GLU A 212 3.74 7.29 -3.96
N TRP A 213 4.20 6.04 -3.80
CA TRP A 213 4.94 5.63 -2.59
C TRP A 213 6.23 6.43 -2.41
N LYS A 214 7.03 6.61 -3.47
CA LYS A 214 8.27 7.40 -3.42
C LYS A 214 7.99 8.87 -3.07
N GLU A 215 6.95 9.48 -3.64
CA GLU A 215 6.57 10.87 -3.41
C GLU A 215 6.14 11.12 -1.97
N ILE A 216 5.17 10.35 -1.46
CA ILE A 216 4.66 10.53 -0.09
C ILE A 216 5.75 10.30 0.95
N ILE A 217 6.62 9.29 0.75
CA ILE A 217 7.76 9.04 1.65
C ILE A 217 8.72 10.24 1.62
N LYS A 218 9.11 10.71 0.44
CA LYS A 218 10.02 11.86 0.31
C LYS A 218 9.44 13.14 0.86
N GLU A 219 8.13 13.36 0.71
CA GLU A 219 7.45 14.52 1.28
C GLU A 219 7.52 14.49 2.81
N GLN A 220 7.29 13.32 3.41
CA GLN A 220 7.35 13.18 4.86
C GLN A 220 8.78 13.25 5.40
N GLN A 221 9.76 12.74 4.66
CA GLN A 221 11.17 12.90 5.00
C GLN A 221 11.59 14.37 5.15
N LYS A 222 11.00 15.30 4.37
CA LYS A 222 11.25 16.75 4.52
C LYS A 222 10.69 17.32 5.82
N LYS A 223 9.68 16.67 6.41
CA LYS A 223 9.00 17.08 7.65
C LYS A 223 9.59 16.36 8.88
N CYS A 224 10.34 15.27 8.69
CA CYS A 224 11.00 14.51 9.75
C CYS A 224 12.40 15.02 10.07
N PHE A 225 12.58 15.67 11.22
CA PHE A 225 13.88 16.21 11.62
C PHE A 225 14.69 15.26 12.51
N LYS A 226 14.03 14.44 13.33
CA LYS A 226 14.61 13.35 14.13
C LYS A 226 13.53 12.32 14.42
N THR A 227 13.86 11.04 14.30
CA THR A 227 12.98 9.94 14.71
C THR A 227 13.79 8.96 15.54
N SER A 228 13.36 8.73 16.77
CA SER A 228 13.98 7.76 17.67
C SER A 228 13.61 6.34 17.24
N SER A 229 14.53 5.39 17.42
CA SER A 229 14.22 3.97 17.34
C SER A 229 13.10 3.61 18.32
N LEU A 230 12.18 2.76 17.88
CA LEU A 230 11.18 2.15 18.75
C LEU A 230 11.79 1.03 19.57
N THR A 231 11.45 0.99 20.85
CA THR A 231 11.59 -0.18 21.71
C THR A 231 10.69 -1.32 21.22
N SER A 232 10.98 -2.56 21.64
CA SER A 232 10.16 -3.72 21.31
C SER A 232 8.70 -3.58 21.77
N MET A 233 8.46 -2.89 22.89
CA MET A 233 7.12 -2.63 23.42
C MET A 233 6.36 -1.62 22.56
N GLU A 234 6.98 -0.48 22.22
CA GLU A 234 6.39 0.54 21.34
C GLU A 234 6.05 -0.06 19.96
N LEU A 235 6.96 -0.86 19.39
CA LEU A 235 6.73 -1.53 18.12
C LEU A 235 5.55 -2.50 18.19
N GLN A 236 5.44 -3.27 19.28
CA GLN A 236 4.32 -4.19 19.49
C GLN A 236 2.98 -3.44 19.64
N MET A 237 2.96 -2.32 20.37
CA MET A 237 1.77 -1.48 20.53
C MET A 237 1.33 -0.86 19.20
N LEU A 238 2.28 -0.33 18.42
CA LEU A 238 2.02 0.22 17.10
C LEU A 238 1.46 -0.86 16.15
N THR A 239 2.10 -2.03 16.12
CA THR A 239 1.70 -3.17 15.29
C THR A 239 0.29 -3.66 15.65
N ASN A 240 -0.04 -3.75 16.95
CA ASN A 240 -1.38 -4.12 17.39
C ASN A 240 -2.43 -3.06 17.01
N SER A 241 -2.05 -1.78 17.04
CA SER A 241 -2.92 -0.67 16.66
C SER A 241 -3.24 -0.66 15.16
N CYS A 242 -2.38 -1.24 14.31
CA CYS A 242 -2.58 -1.29 12.86
C CYS A 242 -3.90 -1.96 12.44
N VAL A 243 -4.40 -2.95 13.19
CA VAL A 243 -5.71 -3.59 12.91
C VAL A 243 -6.85 -2.57 12.93
N LYS A 244 -6.75 -1.57 13.80
CA LYS A 244 -7.77 -0.50 13.96
C LYS A 244 -7.48 0.72 13.08
N LEU A 245 -6.22 0.93 12.72
CA LEU A 245 -5.78 2.10 11.96
C LEU A 245 -5.82 1.86 10.45
N GLN A 246 -5.67 0.61 10.00
CA GLN A 246 -5.66 0.25 8.59
C GLN A 246 -6.88 0.85 7.87
N THR A 247 -6.63 1.47 6.73
CA THR A 247 -7.68 1.90 5.81
C THR A 247 -8.02 0.79 4.83
N VAL A 248 -7.09 -0.15 4.62
CA VAL A 248 -7.23 -1.31 3.77
C VAL A 248 -7.51 -2.56 4.62
N HIS A 249 -8.80 -2.90 4.77
CA HIS A 249 -9.21 -4.01 5.65
C HIS A 249 -9.08 -5.40 5.04
N HIS A 250 -9.14 -5.47 3.72
CA HIS A 250 -9.03 -6.69 2.95
C HIS A 250 -8.01 -6.47 1.84
N ILE A 251 -7.43 -7.56 1.33
CA ILE A 251 -6.61 -7.51 0.12
C ILE A 251 -7.44 -6.80 -0.96
N PRO A 252 -7.07 -5.57 -1.35
CA PRO A 252 -7.92 -4.77 -2.20
C PRO A 252 -7.77 -5.30 -3.61
N LEU A 253 -8.79 -5.98 -4.11
CA LEU A 253 -9.03 -6.22 -5.55
C LEU A 253 -10.41 -5.80 -6.00
N SER A 254 -11.17 -5.24 -5.07
CA SER A 254 -12.48 -4.69 -5.29
C SER A 254 -12.66 -3.61 -4.25
N ILE A 255 -13.04 -2.42 -4.70
CA ILE A 255 -13.49 -1.33 -3.85
C ILE A 255 -14.58 -1.90 -2.94
N ASN A 256 -14.26 -2.04 -1.65
CA ASN A 256 -15.26 -2.22 -0.61
C ASN A 256 -15.99 -0.86 -0.46
N LYS A 257 -16.99 -0.66 -1.30
CA LYS A 257 -18.15 0.14 -0.94
C LYS A 257 -19.31 -0.83 -0.94
N GLU A 258 -19.82 -1.14 0.23
CA GLU A 258 -20.95 -2.06 0.42
C GLU A 258 -22.27 -1.60 -0.25
N GLU A 259 -22.25 -0.61 -1.17
CA GLU A 259 -23.47 -0.04 -1.75
C GLU A 259 -23.40 0.33 -3.24
N ASP A 260 -22.31 0.09 -3.98
CA ASP A 260 -22.30 0.40 -5.43
C ASP A 260 -21.58 -0.68 -6.27
N GLU A 261 -22.33 -1.74 -6.58
CA GLU A 261 -21.95 -2.83 -7.49
C GLU A 261 -21.97 -2.36 -8.97
N SER A 262 -21.10 -1.42 -9.36
CA SER A 262 -20.77 -1.33 -10.79
C SER A 262 -19.89 -2.53 -11.14
N SER A 263 -20.28 -3.33 -12.13
CA SER A 263 -19.63 -4.61 -12.48
C SER A 263 -18.25 -4.44 -13.14
N GLY A 264 -17.66 -3.23 -13.03
CA GLY A 264 -16.62 -2.76 -13.94
C GLY A 264 -17.14 -2.65 -15.37
N LEU A 265 -16.41 -1.91 -16.20
CA LEU A 265 -16.68 -1.78 -17.62
C LEU A 265 -16.05 -2.97 -18.36
N CYS A 266 -16.79 -3.51 -19.34
CA CYS A 266 -16.32 -4.54 -20.25
C CYS A 266 -16.56 -4.09 -21.70
N GLY A 267 -15.68 -4.46 -22.62
CA GLY A 267 -15.74 -4.07 -24.03
C GLY A 267 -14.48 -3.32 -24.46
N PHE A 268 -14.59 -2.42 -25.43
CA PHE A 268 -13.45 -1.67 -25.95
C PHE A 268 -13.55 -0.19 -25.60
N LEU A 269 -12.47 0.36 -25.05
CA LEU A 269 -12.31 1.79 -24.80
C LEU A 269 -11.40 2.39 -25.87
N ASN A 270 -11.96 3.29 -26.67
CA ASN A 270 -11.20 4.08 -27.63
C ASN A 270 -10.63 5.32 -26.95
N VAL A 271 -9.30 5.44 -26.95
CA VAL A 271 -8.55 6.53 -26.33
C VAL A 271 -7.69 7.21 -27.37
N ILE A 272 -7.84 8.53 -27.51
CA ILE A 272 -6.98 9.35 -28.35
C ILE A 272 -6.08 10.20 -27.45
N VAL A 273 -4.77 9.98 -27.52
CA VAL A 273 -3.78 10.84 -26.87
C VAL A 273 -3.46 11.98 -27.83
N HIS A 274 -4.12 13.11 -27.64
CA HIS A 274 -3.98 14.28 -28.53
C HIS A 274 -2.62 14.99 -28.37
N SER A 275 -2.44 15.69 -27.25
CA SER A 275 -1.28 16.58 -27.05
C SER A 275 -1.06 16.92 -25.58
N ALA A 276 0.09 17.50 -25.27
CA ALA A 276 0.35 18.17 -23.99
C ALA A 276 0.80 19.62 -24.25
N SER A 277 0.56 20.51 -23.29
CA SER A 277 0.94 21.92 -23.36
C SER A 277 1.36 22.45 -21.98
N GLY A 278 1.92 23.66 -21.93
CA GLY A 278 2.33 24.30 -20.67
C GLY A 278 3.70 23.85 -20.14
N LEU A 279 4.49 23.15 -20.95
CA LEU A 279 5.84 22.72 -20.57
C LEU A 279 6.81 23.90 -20.63
N LYS A 280 7.60 24.08 -19.56
CA LYS A 280 8.58 25.19 -19.44
C LYS A 280 9.88 24.92 -20.20
N GLN A 281 10.15 23.67 -20.55
CA GLN A 281 11.38 23.23 -21.20
C GLN A 281 11.06 22.21 -22.28
N SER A 282 11.90 22.16 -23.33
CA SER A 282 11.77 21.18 -24.40
C SER A 282 12.18 19.81 -23.91
N LEU A 283 11.31 18.81 -24.10
CA LEU A 283 11.49 17.45 -23.58
C LEU A 283 11.24 16.40 -24.66
N ASN A 284 11.69 15.18 -24.40
CA ASN A 284 11.35 14.01 -25.20
C ASN A 284 10.23 13.24 -24.51
N LEU A 285 9.00 13.34 -24.98
CA LEU A 285 7.84 12.88 -24.22
C LEU A 285 7.12 11.70 -24.88
N TYR A 286 6.67 10.76 -24.07
CA TYR A 286 5.70 9.75 -24.47
C TYR A 286 4.71 9.50 -23.34
N CYS A 287 3.54 9.00 -23.69
CA CYS A 287 2.50 8.63 -22.75
C CYS A 287 2.32 7.12 -22.70
N THR A 288 1.90 6.62 -21.54
CA THR A 288 1.38 5.27 -21.39
C THR A 288 -0.01 5.29 -20.80
N LEU A 289 -0.80 4.29 -21.19
CA LEU A 289 -2.15 4.05 -20.71
C LEU A 289 -2.14 2.74 -19.94
N GLU A 290 -2.55 2.80 -18.67
CA GLU A 290 -2.72 1.63 -17.81
C GLU A 290 -4.19 1.49 -17.44
N VAL A 291 -4.72 0.29 -17.53
CA VAL A 291 -6.11 -0.01 -17.15
C VAL A 291 -6.10 -1.11 -16.11
N ASP A 292 -6.98 -1.03 -15.12
CA ASP A 292 -7.14 -2.09 -14.15
C ASP A 292 -7.99 -3.24 -14.69
N SER A 293 -7.58 -4.47 -14.38
CA SER A 293 -8.47 -5.63 -14.42
C SER A 293 -8.66 -6.09 -12.97
N PHE A 294 -9.82 -5.78 -12.39
CA PHE A 294 -10.12 -6.07 -10.99
C PHE A 294 -9.11 -5.43 -10.01
N GLY A 295 -8.77 -4.16 -10.22
CA GLY A 295 -7.80 -3.43 -9.39
C GLY A 295 -6.32 -3.69 -9.72
N PHE A 296 -6.01 -4.60 -10.67
CA PHE A 296 -4.65 -4.79 -11.17
C PHE A 296 -4.38 -3.99 -12.42
N PHE A 297 -3.59 -2.94 -12.29
CA PHE A 297 -3.18 -2.12 -13.42
C PHE A 297 -2.18 -2.86 -14.29
N SER A 298 -2.44 -2.83 -15.60
CA SER A 298 -1.52 -3.31 -16.61
C SER A 298 -1.36 -2.24 -17.69
N ASN A 299 -0.15 -2.11 -18.23
CA ASN A 299 0.11 -1.24 -19.36
C ASN A 299 -0.56 -1.81 -20.61
N LYS A 300 -1.48 -1.04 -21.21
CA LYS A 300 -2.24 -1.45 -22.40
C LYS A 300 -1.79 -0.75 -23.67
N ALA A 301 -1.27 0.47 -23.54
CA ALA A 301 -0.84 1.25 -24.69
C ALA A 301 0.29 2.24 -24.34
N LYS A 302 1.04 2.61 -25.37
CA LYS A 302 2.15 3.56 -25.31
C LYS A 302 2.24 4.35 -26.60
N THR A 303 2.31 5.67 -26.49
CA THR A 303 2.53 6.54 -27.64
C THR A 303 3.97 6.48 -28.13
N ARG A 304 4.20 6.99 -29.35
CA ARG A 304 5.55 7.31 -29.81
C ARG A 304 6.17 8.42 -28.95
N VAL A 305 7.49 8.47 -28.98
CA VAL A 305 8.26 9.54 -28.32
C VAL A 305 8.28 10.76 -29.23
N TYR A 306 7.68 11.84 -28.77
CA TYR A 306 7.75 13.14 -29.40
C TYR A 306 8.97 13.89 -28.85
N ARG A 307 9.93 14.23 -29.71
CA ARG A 307 11.25 14.72 -29.27
C ARG A 307 11.32 16.24 -29.18
N TYR A 308 12.16 16.72 -28.26
CA TYR A 308 12.58 18.12 -28.11
C TYR A 308 11.47 19.16 -28.33
N THR A 309 10.38 19.06 -27.57
CA THR A 309 9.23 19.98 -27.71
C THR A 309 8.68 20.40 -26.37
N THR A 310 8.04 21.57 -26.33
CA THR A 310 7.20 22.06 -25.23
C THR A 310 5.70 21.80 -25.49
N GLU A 311 5.34 21.33 -26.68
CA GLU A 311 3.96 21.12 -27.13
C GLU A 311 3.86 19.83 -27.96
N PRO A 312 4.06 18.64 -27.36
CA PRO A 312 3.93 17.38 -28.09
C PRO A 312 2.51 17.18 -28.61
N LYS A 313 2.38 16.74 -29.85
CA LYS A 313 1.10 16.38 -30.50
C LYS A 313 1.20 14.95 -31.02
N TRP A 314 0.76 13.99 -30.22
CA TRP A 314 0.80 12.58 -30.60
C TRP A 314 -0.32 12.27 -31.60
N ASN A 315 -1.55 12.67 -31.29
CA ASN A 315 -2.76 12.32 -32.05
C ASN A 315 -2.81 10.81 -32.36
N GLU A 316 -2.45 10.00 -31.37
CA GLU A 316 -2.43 8.54 -31.47
C GLU A 316 -3.69 7.96 -30.83
N GLU A 317 -4.35 7.07 -31.55
CA GLU A 317 -5.56 6.38 -31.13
C GLU A 317 -5.23 4.95 -30.70
N PHE A 318 -5.87 4.51 -29.62
CA PHE A 318 -5.72 3.17 -29.06
C PHE A 318 -7.10 2.61 -28.74
N GLU A 319 -7.30 1.34 -29.10
CA GLU A 319 -8.43 0.55 -28.65
C GLU A 319 -7.96 -0.36 -27.53
N ILE A 320 -8.54 -0.21 -26.34
CA ILE A 320 -8.15 -0.95 -25.13
C ILE A 320 -9.29 -1.85 -24.71
N GLU A 321 -9.06 -3.15 -24.66
CA GLU A 321 -10.01 -4.11 -24.08
C GLU A 321 -10.10 -3.93 -22.56
N LEU A 322 -11.35 -3.80 -22.09
CA LEU A 322 -11.73 -3.66 -20.70
C LEU A 322 -12.29 -4.98 -20.17
N GLU A 323 -11.82 -5.36 -18.99
CA GLU A 323 -12.17 -6.63 -18.33
C GLU A 323 -12.62 -6.36 -16.90
N GLY A 324 -13.81 -5.78 -16.75
CA GLY A 324 -14.31 -5.35 -15.44
C GLY A 324 -13.48 -4.20 -14.86
N SER A 325 -13.00 -3.32 -15.74
CA SER A 325 -12.14 -2.18 -15.44
C SER A 325 -12.92 -1.02 -14.84
N GLN A 326 -12.30 -0.27 -13.93
CA GLN A 326 -12.90 0.87 -13.23
C GLN A 326 -12.03 2.12 -13.28
N THR A 327 -10.82 2.04 -13.81
CA THR A 327 -9.92 3.18 -13.82
C THR A 327 -8.92 3.06 -14.96
N LEU A 328 -8.83 4.13 -15.75
CA LEU A 328 -7.75 4.38 -16.69
C LEU A 328 -6.73 5.32 -16.03
N ARG A 329 -5.45 4.97 -16.06
CA ARG A 329 -4.33 5.84 -15.67
C ARG A 329 -3.55 6.24 -16.91
N LEU A 330 -3.20 7.53 -16.97
CA LEU A 330 -2.33 8.11 -17.98
C LEU A 330 -1.05 8.57 -17.31
N LEU A 331 0.10 8.09 -17.77
CA LEU A 331 1.41 8.56 -17.33
C LEU A 331 2.15 9.20 -18.51
N CYS A 332 2.69 10.40 -18.32
CA CYS A 332 3.54 11.07 -19.27
C CYS A 332 4.99 11.00 -18.76
N TYR A 333 5.90 10.52 -19.61
CA TYR A 333 7.31 10.33 -19.29
C TYR A 333 8.20 11.23 -20.13
N GLU A 334 9.28 11.73 -19.54
CA GLU A 334 10.46 12.24 -20.23
C GLU A 334 11.41 11.07 -20.52
N LYS A 335 11.67 10.83 -21.80
CA LYS A 335 12.65 9.87 -22.26
C LYS A 335 14.07 10.40 -22.11
N CYS A 336 14.85 9.72 -21.28
CA CYS A 336 16.22 10.09 -20.98
C CYS A 336 17.19 9.37 -21.94
N TYR A 337 17.94 10.10 -22.75
CA TYR A 337 18.91 9.52 -23.69
C TYR A 337 20.37 9.53 -23.18
N ASN A 338 20.66 10.23 -22.08
CA ASN A 338 22.02 10.37 -21.56
C ASN A 338 22.43 9.14 -20.73
N LYS A 339 23.34 8.33 -21.28
CA LYS A 339 23.96 7.17 -20.61
C LYS A 339 25.11 7.53 -19.64
N THR A 340 25.47 8.81 -19.51
CA THR A 340 26.76 9.22 -18.89
C THR A 340 26.71 9.66 -17.43
N LYS A 341 25.54 9.69 -16.79
CA LYS A 341 25.40 9.78 -15.33
C LYS A 341 24.09 9.13 -14.93
N GLN A 342 24.09 7.86 -14.50
CA GLN A 342 23.24 7.32 -13.42
C GLN A 342 23.25 5.79 -13.38
N ASN A 343 23.16 5.29 -12.14
CA ASN A 343 23.15 3.90 -11.72
C ASN A 343 22.23 3.04 -12.60
N LYS A 344 22.75 1.93 -13.10
CA LYS A 344 21.95 0.83 -13.65
C LYS A 344 21.20 0.16 -12.48
N GLU A 345 20.12 0.78 -12.00
CA GLU A 345 19.24 0.15 -11.03
C GLU A 345 18.18 -0.71 -11.73
N ASP A 346 18.30 -2.03 -11.59
CA ASP A 346 17.25 -3.06 -11.63
C ASP A 346 15.96 -2.73 -12.38
N GLY A 347 16.04 -2.57 -13.71
CA GLY A 347 14.86 -2.47 -14.56
C GLY A 347 13.99 -1.22 -14.31
N GLU A 348 14.49 -0.23 -13.58
CA GLU A 348 13.85 1.09 -13.53
C GLU A 348 14.02 1.73 -14.92
N SER A 349 12.90 2.06 -15.58
CA SER A 349 12.98 2.90 -16.77
C SER A 349 13.72 4.18 -16.35
N THR A 350 14.82 4.51 -17.03
CA THR A 350 15.54 5.78 -16.81
C THR A 350 14.68 7.00 -17.11
N ASP A 351 13.51 6.75 -17.71
CA ASP A 351 12.55 7.76 -18.13
C ASP A 351 11.78 8.27 -16.91
N ARG A 352 11.71 9.60 -16.79
CA ARG A 352 11.16 10.28 -15.61
C ARG A 352 9.67 10.55 -15.82
N ILE A 353 8.84 10.23 -14.84
CA ILE A 353 7.42 10.64 -14.87
C ILE A 353 7.34 12.16 -14.73
N MET A 354 6.75 12.81 -15.73
CA MET A 354 6.53 14.26 -15.80
C MET A 354 5.10 14.65 -15.43
N GLY A 355 4.15 13.73 -15.61
CA GLY A 355 2.75 13.92 -15.24
C GLY A 355 2.06 12.58 -15.09
N LYS A 356 1.05 12.52 -14.23
CA LYS A 356 0.20 11.36 -14.03
C LYS A 356 -1.23 11.82 -13.81
N GLY A 357 -2.19 11.04 -14.27
CA GLY A 357 -3.61 11.28 -14.07
C GLY A 357 -4.36 9.95 -14.01
N GLN A 358 -5.53 9.97 -13.37
CA GLN A 358 -6.47 8.85 -13.37
C GLN A 358 -7.87 9.32 -13.74
N ILE A 359 -8.60 8.46 -14.43
CA ILE A 359 -9.98 8.66 -14.87
C ILE A 359 -10.79 7.45 -14.37
N PRO A 360 -11.83 7.67 -13.53
CA PRO A 360 -12.75 6.60 -13.11
C PRO A 360 -13.58 6.01 -14.25
#